data_AF-A0A838R6L5-F1
#
_entry.id   AF-A0A838R6L5-F1
#
_cell.length_a   1.000
_cell.length_b   1.000
_cell.length_c   1.000
_cell.angle_alpha   90.00
_cell.angle_beta   90.00
_cell.angle_gamma   90.00
#
_symmetry.space_group_name_H-M   'P 1'
#
loop_
_entity.id
_entity.type
_entity.pdbx_description
1 polymer ?
#
loop_
_entity_poly.entity_id
_entity_poly.type
_entity_poly.pdbx_seq_one_letter_code
_entity_poly.pdbx_strand_id
1 'polypeptide(L)'
;MRACHWAAALTLTAVGFQTSRATEPNETFATRTILGPSVRSVTDELTPGLVETPNTLLGIQDHFGQVYFTDDNGSSEGNGFASGVGGVPTNSGSIDFSVSGVGDDAFDGSHGESGQYVVFVDVYDFFGDLIDTRSEIRTLAPGAVDGFSFNDFEWIGGDYDVYIDNTIGPASGADVDFFTFTGLSPGSPFSAETLDPTSMGIDTRLAWFDAAGALIADDDDGGSGFLSKLEGTVPAGGALTFAVSGFEDDDYVGAHLEDDPYELKLTIGGGGFAADFNNDNKVTGADLASWRSNFGPSATGDADGDNDTDGADFLVWQRELGSGVGGLAASATVAIPEPGGVLLMALAAMPCLAFRTRQRSDRHF
;
A
#
# COMPACT_ATOMS: atom_id res chain seq x y z
N MET A 1 65.56 -27.23 -12.71
CA MET A 1 64.18 -27.33 -13.25
C MET A 1 63.22 -26.96 -12.13
N ARG A 2 62.64 -25.75 -12.16
CA ARG A 2 61.55 -25.36 -11.27
C ARG A 2 60.46 -24.75 -12.14
N ALA A 3 59.35 -25.46 -12.26
CA ALA A 3 58.18 -25.04 -13.04
C ALA A 3 57.36 -24.04 -12.20
N CYS A 4 57.07 -22.89 -12.79
CA CYS A 4 56.22 -21.85 -12.23
C CYS A 4 54.78 -22.12 -12.72
N HIS A 5 53.87 -22.49 -11.81
CA HIS A 5 52.45 -22.62 -12.11
C HIS A 5 51.77 -21.28 -11.82
N TRP A 6 51.14 -20.70 -12.84
CA TRP A 6 50.24 -19.55 -12.70
C TRP A 6 48.81 -20.09 -12.56
N ALA A 7 48.20 -19.89 -11.39
CA ALA A 7 46.77 -20.11 -11.19
C ALA A 7 46.04 -18.79 -11.47
N ALA A 8 45.23 -18.75 -12.53
CA ALA A 8 44.31 -17.65 -12.79
C ALA A 8 43.13 -17.76 -11.83
N ALA A 9 42.99 -16.80 -10.92
CA ALA A 9 41.82 -16.67 -10.07
C ALA A 9 40.68 -16.05 -10.90
N LEU A 10 39.61 -16.82 -11.13
CA LEU A 10 38.37 -16.35 -11.72
C LEU A 10 37.59 -15.61 -10.62
N THR A 11 37.58 -14.29 -10.65
CA THR A 11 36.74 -13.47 -9.77
C THR A 11 35.29 -13.58 -10.23
N LEU A 12 34.53 -14.43 -9.56
CA LEU A 12 33.07 -14.47 -9.65
C LEU A 12 32.53 -13.20 -9.00
N THR A 13 32.06 -12.25 -9.81
CA THR A 13 31.38 -11.05 -9.31
C THR A 13 29.96 -11.46 -8.94
N ALA A 14 29.72 -11.69 -7.66
CA ALA A 14 28.36 -11.80 -7.15
C ALA A 14 27.68 -10.44 -7.33
N VAL A 15 26.68 -10.36 -8.22
CA VAL A 15 25.77 -9.22 -8.27
C VAL A 15 24.84 -9.38 -7.07
N GLY A 16 25.23 -8.79 -5.94
CA GLY A 16 24.33 -8.66 -4.80
C GLY A 16 23.23 -7.68 -5.17
N PHE A 17 21.96 -8.09 -5.05
CA PHE A 17 20.86 -7.14 -5.00
C PHE A 17 21.06 -6.28 -3.75
N GLN A 18 21.39 -5.00 -3.93
CA GLN A 18 21.38 -4.06 -2.83
C GLN A 18 19.91 -3.70 -2.58
N THR A 19 19.34 -4.18 -1.49
CA THR A 19 18.16 -3.56 -0.88
C THR A 19 18.55 -2.14 -0.48
N SER A 20 17.90 -1.13 -1.05
CA SER A 20 18.09 0.26 -0.64
C SER A 20 17.22 0.52 0.57
N ARG A 21 17.81 0.94 1.70
CA ARG A 21 17.04 1.54 2.79
C ARG A 21 16.63 2.97 2.37
N ALA A 22 15.38 3.34 2.58
CA ALA A 22 14.96 4.71 2.31
C ALA A 22 15.53 5.69 3.34
N THR A 23 15.36 6.98 3.07
CA THR A 23 15.90 8.05 3.91
C THR A 23 14.77 8.98 4.27
N GLU A 24 14.59 9.21 5.56
CA GLU A 24 13.59 10.16 6.06
C GLU A 24 13.92 11.62 5.74
N PRO A 25 12.90 12.48 5.54
CA PRO A 25 11.46 12.20 5.63
C PRO A 25 10.86 11.66 4.33
N ASN A 26 9.93 10.70 4.41
CA ASN A 26 9.16 10.17 3.28
C ASN A 26 7.63 10.09 3.57
N GLU A 27 7.14 10.75 4.62
CA GLU A 27 5.84 10.53 5.27
C GLU A 27 4.63 11.13 4.54
N THR A 28 4.85 11.66 3.34
CA THR A 28 3.79 12.29 2.54
C THR A 28 3.99 12.02 1.07
N PHE A 29 2.91 12.12 0.29
CA PHE A 29 3.01 12.10 -1.16
C PHE A 29 4.00 13.15 -1.72
N ALA A 30 4.21 14.29 -1.05
CA ALA A 30 5.15 15.31 -1.49
C ALA A 30 6.62 14.98 -1.18
N THR A 31 6.88 14.29 -0.07
CA THR A 31 8.22 13.93 0.43
C THR A 31 8.67 12.54 -0.01
N ARG A 32 7.77 11.75 -0.60
CA ARG A 32 7.99 10.38 -1.07
C ARG A 32 9.38 10.09 -1.66
N THR A 33 9.92 8.93 -1.30
CA THR A 33 11.20 8.45 -1.84
C THR A 33 11.06 8.05 -3.31
N ILE A 34 11.85 8.66 -4.20
CA ILE A 34 11.85 8.34 -5.63
C ILE A 34 12.88 7.25 -5.94
N LEU A 35 12.39 6.08 -6.33
CA LEU A 35 13.19 4.90 -6.66
C LEU A 35 13.44 4.83 -8.17
N GLY A 36 14.72 4.70 -8.54
CA GLY A 36 15.15 4.67 -9.93
C GLY A 36 14.74 3.39 -10.69
N PRO A 37 14.89 3.36 -12.02
CA PRO A 37 14.34 2.30 -12.87
C PRO A 37 14.83 0.88 -12.60
N SER A 38 15.99 0.73 -11.95
CA SER A 38 16.58 -0.56 -11.61
C SER A 38 16.22 -1.04 -10.20
N VAL A 39 15.60 -0.20 -9.37
CA VAL A 39 15.21 -0.55 -8.01
C VAL A 39 13.90 -1.31 -8.04
N ARG A 40 13.85 -2.44 -7.34
CA ARG A 40 12.69 -3.32 -7.25
C ARG A 40 12.30 -3.65 -5.82
N SER A 41 13.08 -3.22 -4.83
CA SER A 41 12.63 -3.20 -3.46
C SER A 41 13.31 -2.10 -2.67
N VAL A 42 12.66 -1.72 -1.58
CA VAL A 42 13.11 -0.73 -0.60
C VAL A 42 12.74 -1.25 0.79
N THR A 43 13.64 -1.09 1.74
CA THR A 43 13.37 -1.40 3.15
C THR A 43 13.16 -0.11 3.93
N ASP A 44 12.22 -0.11 4.85
CA ASP A 44 12.08 0.93 5.86
C ASP A 44 11.65 0.38 7.22
N GLU A 45 11.43 1.27 8.19
CA GLU A 45 10.97 0.96 9.54
C GLU A 45 9.69 1.74 9.82
N LEU A 46 8.60 1.04 10.15
CA LEU A 46 7.42 1.68 10.73
C LEU A 46 7.65 1.92 12.21
N THR A 47 7.26 3.10 12.67
CA THR A 47 7.24 3.50 14.07
C THR A 47 5.81 3.83 14.49
N PRO A 48 5.41 3.52 15.75
CA PRO A 48 4.03 3.76 16.16
C PRO A 48 3.69 5.24 16.13
N GLY A 49 2.74 5.61 15.28
CA GLY A 49 2.07 6.89 15.36
C GLY A 49 1.05 6.88 16.47
N LEU A 50 1.53 7.01 17.70
CA LEU A 50 0.67 7.19 18.85
C LEU A 50 0.10 8.60 18.81
N VAL A 51 -1.22 8.74 18.90
CA VAL A 51 -1.78 10.00 19.40
C VAL A 51 -1.18 10.18 20.78
N GLU A 52 -0.34 11.21 20.95
CA GLU A 52 0.13 11.61 22.27
C GLU A 52 -1.13 12.01 23.06
N THR A 53 -1.65 11.08 23.88
CA THR A 53 -2.83 11.29 24.69
C THR A 53 -2.36 11.72 26.09
N PRO A 54 -2.46 13.01 26.46
CA PRO A 54 -1.96 13.44 27.75
C PRO A 54 -2.78 12.81 28.87
N ASN A 55 -2.13 12.35 29.94
CA ASN A 55 -2.82 12.01 31.17
C ASN A 55 -3.11 13.31 31.94
N THR A 56 -4.35 13.79 31.87
CA THR A 56 -4.67 15.14 32.33
C THR A 56 -4.93 15.18 33.84
N LEU A 57 -4.71 16.35 34.43
CA LEU A 57 -5.11 16.69 35.79
C LEU A 57 -5.94 17.99 35.72
N LEU A 58 -7.21 17.91 36.10
CA LEU A 58 -8.11 19.05 36.19
C LEU A 58 -8.07 19.64 37.59
N GLY A 59 -8.05 20.98 37.68
CA GLY A 59 -8.12 21.73 38.94
C GLY A 59 -9.21 22.79 38.89
N ILE A 60 -10.25 22.64 39.71
CA ILE A 60 -11.32 23.65 39.83
C ILE A 60 -10.87 24.76 40.76
N GLN A 61 -11.01 26.00 40.30
CA GLN A 61 -10.52 27.19 40.99
C GLN A 61 -11.65 27.94 41.71
N ASP A 62 -11.32 28.51 42.87
CA ASP A 62 -12.18 29.48 43.54
C ASP A 62 -12.03 30.90 42.95
N HIS A 63 -12.76 31.86 43.52
CA HIS A 63 -12.69 33.28 43.10
C HIS A 63 -11.29 33.91 43.18
N PHE A 64 -10.39 33.32 43.95
CA PHE A 64 -9.01 33.79 44.13
C PHE A 64 -8.01 33.04 43.27
N GLY A 65 -8.48 32.13 42.41
CA GLY A 65 -7.65 31.28 41.56
C GLY A 65 -7.00 30.10 42.33
N GLN A 66 -7.45 29.82 43.55
CA GLN A 66 -6.94 28.67 44.31
C GLN A 66 -7.66 27.40 43.88
N VAL A 67 -6.90 26.37 43.54
CA VAL A 67 -7.46 25.05 43.25
C VAL A 67 -7.98 24.42 44.54
N TYR A 68 -9.26 24.06 44.57
CA TYR A 68 -9.89 23.44 45.75
C TYR A 68 -10.38 22.01 45.51
N PHE A 69 -10.44 21.59 44.25
CA PHE A 69 -10.81 20.25 43.83
C PHE A 69 -9.98 19.84 42.62
N THR A 70 -9.58 18.56 42.58
CA THR A 70 -8.83 17.99 41.47
C THR A 70 -9.39 16.65 41.04
N ASP A 71 -9.21 16.32 39.77
CA ASP A 71 -9.58 15.04 39.19
C ASP A 71 -8.60 14.66 38.06
N ASP A 72 -8.26 13.38 37.93
CA ASP A 72 -7.29 12.88 36.94
C ASP A 72 -7.88 11.86 35.94
N ASN A 73 -9.06 11.29 36.19
CA ASN A 73 -9.63 10.23 35.35
C ASN A 73 -11.17 10.18 35.29
N GLY A 74 -11.84 11.25 35.71
CA GLY A 74 -13.28 11.32 35.83
C GLY A 74 -14.05 11.52 34.51
N SER A 75 -13.38 11.74 33.38
CA SER A 75 -14.05 11.96 32.09
C SER A 75 -14.59 10.67 31.48
N SER A 76 -15.83 10.71 30.96
CA SER A 76 -16.42 9.63 30.17
C SER A 76 -15.97 9.60 28.71
N GLU A 77 -15.42 10.71 28.21
CA GLU A 77 -15.08 10.89 26.79
C GLU A 77 -13.61 10.59 26.48
N GLY A 78 -12.78 10.35 27.49
CA GLY A 78 -11.36 10.04 27.31
C GLY A 78 -11.03 8.54 27.32
N ASN A 79 -9.73 8.23 27.27
CA ASN A 79 -9.20 6.86 27.31
C ASN A 79 -9.04 6.28 28.73
N GLY A 80 -9.69 6.86 29.74
CA GLY A 80 -9.52 6.51 31.16
C GLY A 80 -8.36 7.23 31.86
N PHE A 81 -7.65 8.11 31.17
CA PHE A 81 -6.63 9.03 31.72
C PHE A 81 -7.00 10.52 31.51
N ALA A 82 -8.27 10.79 31.19
CA ALA A 82 -8.77 12.15 31.02
C ALA A 82 -9.62 12.56 32.21
N SER A 83 -9.47 13.81 32.61
CA SER A 83 -10.11 14.38 33.80
C SER A 83 -11.50 14.92 33.49
N GLY A 84 -12.40 14.82 34.47
CA GLY A 84 -13.73 15.41 34.36
C GLY A 84 -14.42 15.52 35.71
N VAL A 85 -15.27 16.53 35.85
CA VAL A 85 -16.12 16.73 37.03
C VAL A 85 -17.43 17.37 36.62
N GLY A 86 -18.51 16.93 37.25
CA GLY A 86 -19.85 17.47 37.04
C GLY A 86 -20.45 18.17 38.26
N GLY A 87 -21.43 19.01 38.01
CA GLY A 87 -22.21 19.72 39.03
C GLY A 87 -21.40 20.73 39.83
N VAL A 88 -20.42 21.38 39.21
CA VAL A 88 -19.61 22.42 39.85
C VAL A 88 -20.40 23.73 39.88
N PRO A 89 -20.67 24.32 41.06
CA PRO A 89 -21.43 25.57 41.12
C PRO A 89 -20.70 26.71 40.42
N THR A 90 -21.43 27.50 39.63
CA THR A 90 -20.88 28.73 39.05
C THR A 90 -20.61 29.77 40.14
N ASN A 91 -19.56 30.57 39.98
CA ASN A 91 -19.22 31.63 40.90
C ASN A 91 -19.79 32.97 40.43
N SER A 92 -21.09 33.19 40.68
CA SER A 92 -21.82 34.38 40.16
C SER A 92 -21.72 34.52 38.64
N GLY A 93 -21.84 33.39 37.93
CA GLY A 93 -21.75 33.32 36.48
C GLY A 93 -20.33 33.20 35.92
N SER A 94 -19.31 33.08 36.79
CA SER A 94 -17.93 32.76 36.41
C SER A 94 -17.67 31.26 36.50
N ILE A 95 -16.87 30.75 35.57
CA ILE A 95 -16.33 29.38 35.52
C ILE A 95 -14.82 29.50 35.37
N ASP A 96 -14.07 28.93 36.31
CA ASP A 96 -12.61 29.03 36.35
C ASP A 96 -12.00 27.66 36.72
N PHE A 97 -11.13 27.15 35.85
CA PHE A 97 -10.42 25.89 36.07
C PHE A 97 -9.09 25.85 35.31
N SER A 98 -8.22 24.93 35.71
CA SER A 98 -6.96 24.64 35.02
C SER A 98 -6.88 23.19 34.57
N VAL A 99 -6.19 22.95 33.47
CA VAL A 99 -5.77 21.61 33.02
C VAL A 99 -4.25 21.57 33.03
N SER A 100 -3.69 20.55 33.67
CA SER A 100 -2.26 20.22 33.70
C SER A 100 -2.08 18.72 33.41
N GLY A 101 -0.87 18.18 33.58
CA GLY A 101 -0.59 16.75 33.54
C GLY A 101 -0.60 16.09 34.92
N VAL A 102 -0.86 14.78 34.95
CA VAL A 102 -0.77 13.99 36.20
C VAL A 102 0.61 14.13 36.86
N GLY A 103 0.58 14.29 38.19
CA GLY A 103 1.76 14.54 39.01
C GLY A 103 2.01 16.02 39.32
N ASP A 104 1.31 16.95 38.66
CA ASP A 104 1.35 18.39 38.94
C ASP A 104 0.26 18.84 39.92
N ASP A 105 0.21 18.23 41.12
CA ASP A 105 -0.81 18.53 42.15
C ASP A 105 -0.82 20.01 42.59
N ALA A 106 0.29 20.73 42.37
CA ALA A 106 0.44 22.14 42.69
C ALA A 106 0.02 23.07 41.55
N PHE A 107 -0.26 22.54 40.35
CA PHE A 107 -0.50 23.31 39.13
C PHE A 107 0.63 24.33 38.87
N ASP A 108 1.88 23.92 39.08
CA ASP A 108 3.07 24.74 38.88
C ASP A 108 3.91 24.33 37.66
N GLY A 109 3.41 23.36 36.88
CA GLY A 109 4.06 22.80 35.70
C GLY A 109 5.00 21.64 36.00
N SER A 110 4.86 20.97 37.16
CA SER A 110 5.69 19.82 37.53
C SER A 110 5.22 18.50 36.91
N HIS A 111 4.98 18.46 35.59
CA HIS A 111 4.61 17.25 34.84
C HIS A 111 5.38 17.13 33.51
N GLY A 112 5.43 15.90 32.98
CA GLY A 112 6.03 15.57 31.68
C GLY A 112 5.02 15.31 30.56
N GLU A 113 3.73 15.30 30.88
CA GLU A 113 2.65 14.98 29.94
C GLU A 113 2.62 15.93 28.73
N SER A 114 2.32 15.37 27.57
CA SER A 114 2.15 16.11 26.33
C SER A 114 1.08 15.50 25.43
N GLY A 115 0.50 16.33 24.57
CA GLY A 115 -0.46 15.91 23.55
C GLY A 115 -1.65 16.83 23.42
N GLN A 116 -2.55 16.53 22.47
CA GLN A 116 -3.78 17.31 22.30
C GLN A 116 -4.90 16.80 23.19
N TYR A 117 -5.80 17.72 23.54
CA TYR A 117 -7.03 17.39 24.23
C TYR A 117 -8.11 18.40 23.87
N VAL A 118 -9.37 17.97 23.90
CA VAL A 118 -10.54 18.86 23.86
C VAL A 118 -11.09 18.98 25.27
N VAL A 119 -11.30 20.20 25.73
CA VAL A 119 -12.14 20.43 26.90
C VAL A 119 -13.55 20.76 26.45
N PHE A 120 -14.54 20.15 27.09
CA PHE A 120 -15.95 20.48 26.97
C PHE A 120 -16.45 21.09 28.28
N VAL A 121 -17.30 22.10 28.17
CA VAL A 121 -17.96 22.76 29.31
C VAL A 121 -19.44 22.87 29.01
N ASP A 122 -20.26 22.13 29.75
CA ASP A 122 -21.71 22.20 29.69
C ASP A 122 -22.21 22.98 30.91
N VAL A 123 -23.07 23.98 30.68
CA VAL A 123 -23.57 24.87 31.73
C VAL A 123 -25.07 24.71 31.88
N TYR A 124 -25.52 24.50 33.11
CA TYR A 124 -26.92 24.29 33.46
C TYR A 124 -27.44 25.43 34.31
N ASP A 125 -28.73 25.75 34.16
CA ASP A 125 -29.39 26.71 35.03
C ASP A 125 -29.76 26.10 36.40
N PHE A 126 -30.36 26.90 37.28
CA PHE A 126 -30.79 26.45 38.61
C PHE A 126 -31.85 25.31 38.58
N PHE A 127 -32.54 25.12 37.46
CA PHE A 127 -33.50 24.04 37.28
C PHE A 127 -32.85 22.76 36.73
N GLY A 128 -31.56 22.80 36.39
CA GLY A 128 -30.81 21.70 35.77
C GLY A 128 -31.03 21.61 34.26
N ASP A 129 -31.56 22.65 33.63
CA ASP A 129 -31.69 22.71 32.18
C ASP A 129 -30.36 23.16 31.56
N LEU A 130 -29.87 22.45 30.54
CA LEU A 130 -28.66 22.84 29.79
C LEU A 130 -28.93 24.17 29.04
N ILE A 131 -28.10 25.18 29.29
CA ILE A 131 -28.26 26.53 28.75
C ILE A 131 -27.08 27.00 27.87
N ASP A 132 -25.88 26.45 28.04
CA ASP A 132 -24.73 26.71 27.17
C ASP A 132 -23.80 25.50 27.08
N THR A 133 -23.10 25.37 25.96
CA THR A 133 -22.06 24.35 25.74
C THR A 133 -20.88 25.01 25.05
N ARG A 134 -19.68 24.73 25.54
CA ARG A 134 -18.42 25.20 24.96
C ARG A 134 -17.46 24.06 24.77
N SER A 135 -16.61 24.18 23.76
CA SER A 135 -15.50 23.27 23.54
C SER A 135 -14.28 24.01 23.05
N GLU A 136 -13.10 23.65 23.53
CA GLU A 136 -11.84 24.22 23.07
C GLU A 136 -10.78 23.12 22.92
N ILE A 137 -10.09 23.11 21.77
CA ILE A 137 -8.95 22.21 21.52
C ILE A 137 -7.68 22.89 22.01
N ARG A 138 -6.88 22.18 22.79
CA ARG A 138 -5.56 22.63 23.28
C ARG A 138 -4.50 21.56 23.06
N THR A 139 -3.25 21.98 23.14
CA THR A 139 -2.08 21.09 23.19
C THR A 139 -1.40 21.30 24.53
N LEU A 140 -1.45 20.29 25.39
CA LEU A 140 -0.68 20.26 26.62
C LEU A 140 0.79 20.05 26.25
N ALA A 141 1.64 21.00 26.60
CA ALA A 141 3.10 20.83 26.48
C ALA A 141 3.67 20.42 27.84
N PRO A 142 4.84 19.75 27.89
CA PRO A 142 5.48 19.42 29.16
C PRO A 142 5.69 20.66 30.03
N GLY A 143 5.17 20.61 31.26
CA GLY A 143 5.17 21.68 32.24
C GLY A 143 4.24 22.87 31.96
N ALA A 144 3.30 22.74 31.02
CA ALA A 144 2.27 23.74 30.77
C ALA A 144 1.05 23.54 31.68
N VAL A 145 0.53 24.65 32.22
CA VAL A 145 -0.76 24.67 32.92
C VAL A 145 -1.70 25.57 32.13
N ASP A 146 -2.71 24.97 31.51
CA ASP A 146 -3.70 25.68 30.71
C ASP A 146 -4.84 26.18 31.61
N GLY A 147 -4.99 27.51 31.70
CA GLY A 147 -6.06 28.15 32.46
C GLY A 147 -7.26 28.52 31.59
N PHE A 148 -8.46 28.22 32.08
CA PHE A 148 -9.74 28.53 31.45
C PHE A 148 -10.56 29.43 32.37
N SER A 149 -11.09 30.50 31.79
CA SER A 149 -11.93 31.46 32.50
C SER A 149 -13.03 31.93 31.57
N PHE A 150 -14.27 31.65 31.95
CA PHE A 150 -15.46 32.01 31.20
C PHE A 150 -16.45 32.74 32.10
N ASN A 151 -17.23 33.64 31.53
CA ASN A 151 -18.24 34.37 32.29
C ASN A 151 -19.47 34.72 31.45
N ASP A 152 -20.65 34.49 32.02
CA ASP A 152 -21.93 34.95 31.46
C ASP A 152 -22.92 35.25 32.60
N PHE A 153 -23.76 36.26 32.41
CA PHE A 153 -24.81 36.61 33.37
C PHE A 153 -25.91 35.55 33.42
N GLU A 154 -26.16 34.84 32.32
CA GLU A 154 -27.18 33.78 32.27
C GLU A 154 -26.82 32.55 33.11
N TRP A 155 -25.56 32.40 33.49
CA TRP A 155 -25.06 31.26 34.28
C TRP A 155 -25.21 31.47 35.79
N ILE A 156 -25.63 32.66 36.25
CA ILE A 156 -25.72 32.98 37.68
C ILE A 156 -26.65 32.01 38.41
N GLY A 157 -26.10 31.30 39.40
CA GLY A 157 -26.86 30.39 40.25
C GLY A 157 -27.10 29.01 39.63
N GLY A 158 -26.49 28.74 38.47
CA GLY A 158 -26.38 27.43 37.86
C GLY A 158 -25.12 26.67 38.28
N ASP A 159 -24.92 25.52 37.65
CA ASP A 159 -23.72 24.70 37.75
C ASP A 159 -23.18 24.34 36.36
N TYR A 160 -22.01 23.73 36.31
CA TYR A 160 -21.38 23.28 35.08
C TYR A 160 -20.70 21.93 35.25
N ASP A 161 -20.64 21.22 34.13
CA ASP A 161 -19.80 20.05 33.93
C ASP A 161 -18.60 20.44 33.08
N VAL A 162 -17.43 19.93 33.42
CA VAL A 162 -16.22 20.03 32.59
C VAL A 162 -15.64 18.63 32.41
N TYR A 163 -15.37 18.25 31.18
CA TYR A 163 -14.84 16.93 30.86
C TYR A 163 -13.92 17.01 29.64
N ILE A 164 -12.92 16.13 29.62
CA ILE A 164 -11.84 16.15 28.65
C ILE A 164 -11.90 14.92 27.76
N ASP A 165 -11.71 15.12 26.47
CA ASP A 165 -11.34 14.07 25.52
C ASP A 165 -9.85 14.23 25.19
N ASN A 166 -9.03 13.32 25.71
CA ASN A 166 -7.58 13.27 25.46
C ASN A 166 -7.21 12.26 24.35
N THR A 167 -8.19 11.71 23.65
CA THR A 167 -7.98 10.74 22.56
C THR A 167 -7.76 11.40 21.21
N ILE A 168 -7.73 12.73 21.22
CA ILE A 168 -7.57 13.55 20.03
C ILE A 168 -6.12 14.00 19.85
N GLY A 169 -5.75 14.23 18.60
CA GLY A 169 -4.46 14.82 18.28
C GLY A 169 -3.90 14.29 16.98
N PRO A 170 -2.92 14.98 16.37
CA PRO A 170 -2.07 14.32 15.40
C PRO A 170 -1.33 13.20 16.12
N ALA A 171 -1.26 12.02 15.50
CA ALA A 171 -0.31 11.01 15.91
C ALA A 171 1.09 11.65 15.96
N SER A 172 1.69 11.70 17.14
CA SER A 172 3.12 11.98 17.29
C SER A 172 3.86 10.74 16.80
N GLY A 173 4.85 10.90 15.92
CA GLY A 173 5.46 9.76 15.26
C GLY A 173 4.56 9.12 14.20
N ALA A 174 3.61 9.88 13.64
CA ALA A 174 2.86 9.48 12.45
C ALA A 174 3.83 8.98 11.37
N ASP A 175 3.82 7.66 11.14
CA ASP A 175 4.75 7.03 10.23
C ASP A 175 4.00 6.39 9.07
N VAL A 176 4.29 6.85 7.86
CA VAL A 176 3.64 6.32 6.66
C VAL A 176 4.54 6.59 5.48
N ASP A 177 5.22 5.57 5.01
CA ASP A 177 6.26 5.78 4.03
C ASP A 177 5.70 5.81 2.60
N PHE A 178 5.90 6.94 1.90
CA PHE A 178 5.56 7.03 0.49
C PHE A 178 6.77 6.71 -0.41
N PHE A 179 6.56 5.85 -1.41
CA PHE A 179 7.55 5.48 -2.42
C PHE A 179 7.05 5.71 -3.82
N THR A 180 7.92 6.05 -4.77
CA THR A 180 7.60 6.03 -6.20
C THR A 180 8.65 5.29 -7.01
N PHE A 181 8.25 4.18 -7.61
CA PHE A 181 9.05 3.48 -8.61
C PHE A 181 8.87 4.16 -9.97
N THR A 182 9.97 4.45 -10.65
CA THR A 182 9.98 5.18 -11.93
C THR A 182 10.60 4.38 -13.07
N GLY A 183 10.37 4.81 -14.32
CA GLY A 183 10.97 4.18 -15.50
C GLY A 183 10.47 2.76 -15.78
N LEU A 184 9.26 2.46 -15.33
CA LEU A 184 8.57 1.21 -15.57
C LEU A 184 7.96 1.20 -16.98
N SER A 185 7.85 0.03 -17.59
CA SER A 185 7.20 -0.14 -18.90
C SER A 185 5.68 0.06 -18.76
N PRO A 186 5.07 1.08 -19.39
CA PRO A 186 3.64 1.26 -19.33
C PRO A 186 2.86 0.07 -19.88
N GLY A 187 1.75 -0.28 -19.23
CA GLY A 187 0.93 -1.43 -19.60
C GLY A 187 1.47 -2.77 -19.10
N SER A 188 2.66 -2.82 -18.49
CA SER A 188 3.14 -4.04 -17.84
C SER A 188 2.32 -4.33 -16.59
N PRO A 189 2.00 -5.60 -16.31
CA PRO A 189 1.41 -5.98 -15.04
C PRO A 189 2.44 -5.81 -13.91
N PHE A 190 1.95 -5.55 -12.70
CA PHE A 190 2.78 -5.51 -11.50
C PHE A 190 2.11 -6.23 -10.33
N SER A 191 2.95 -6.69 -9.40
CA SER A 191 2.58 -7.01 -8.03
C SER A 191 3.50 -6.21 -7.10
N ALA A 192 2.93 -5.53 -6.11
CA ALA A 192 3.64 -4.89 -5.01
C ALA A 192 3.24 -5.63 -3.73
N GLU A 193 4.23 -6.03 -2.93
CA GLU A 193 4.02 -6.78 -1.68
C GLU A 193 4.91 -6.21 -0.58
N THR A 194 4.41 -6.16 0.65
CA THR A 194 5.23 -5.95 1.83
C THR A 194 5.78 -7.30 2.31
N LEU A 195 7.00 -7.29 2.86
CA LEU A 195 7.65 -8.46 3.43
C LEU A 195 8.09 -8.13 4.86
N ASP A 196 8.04 -9.13 5.74
CA ASP A 196 8.55 -9.07 7.11
C ASP A 196 9.99 -9.66 7.18
N PRO A 197 11.04 -8.82 7.13
CA PRO A 197 12.43 -9.29 7.16
C PRO A 197 12.86 -9.82 8.53
N THR A 198 12.17 -9.47 9.62
CA THR A 198 12.52 -9.88 10.99
C THR A 198 11.70 -11.08 11.45
N SER A 199 10.62 -11.41 10.75
CA SER A 199 9.64 -12.43 11.14
C SER A 199 9.04 -12.17 12.52
N MET A 200 8.90 -10.88 12.87
CA MET A 200 8.33 -10.43 14.16
C MET A 200 6.81 -10.32 14.11
N GLY A 201 6.21 -10.44 12.92
CA GLY A 201 4.77 -10.43 12.72
C GLY A 201 4.20 -9.03 12.53
N ILE A 202 4.91 -8.17 11.80
CA ILE A 202 4.40 -6.85 11.41
C ILE A 202 3.11 -7.00 10.59
N ASP A 203 2.15 -6.11 10.87
CA ASP A 203 0.83 -6.04 10.22
C ASP A 203 0.78 -4.77 9.36
N THR A 204 0.95 -4.92 8.06
CA THR A 204 1.12 -3.76 7.17
C THR A 204 -0.16 -3.43 6.44
N ARG A 205 -0.32 -2.17 6.06
CA ARG A 205 -1.30 -1.71 5.09
C ARG A 205 -0.60 -1.04 3.91
N LEU A 206 -0.95 -1.44 2.68
CA LEU A 206 -0.35 -0.93 1.44
C LEU A 206 -1.40 -0.22 0.59
N ALA A 207 -1.13 1.03 0.20
CA ALA A 207 -1.94 1.79 -0.75
C ALA A 207 -1.20 2.11 -2.04
N TRP A 208 -1.94 2.20 -3.14
CA TRP A 208 -1.50 2.68 -4.45
C TRP A 208 -2.21 4.00 -4.80
N PHE A 209 -1.44 5.02 -5.15
CA PHE A 209 -1.93 6.36 -5.50
C PHE A 209 -1.69 6.71 -6.98
N ASP A 210 -2.57 7.56 -7.52
CA ASP A 210 -2.41 8.16 -8.84
C ASP A 210 -1.40 9.33 -8.83
N ALA A 211 -1.14 9.89 -10.01
CA ALA A 211 -0.18 10.99 -10.15
C ALA A 211 -0.61 12.31 -9.48
N ALA A 212 -1.89 12.44 -9.09
CA ALA A 212 -2.44 13.58 -8.36
C ALA A 212 -2.50 13.34 -6.84
N GLY A 213 -2.14 12.14 -6.38
CA GLY A 213 -2.22 11.76 -4.97
C GLY A 213 -3.60 11.23 -4.55
N ALA A 214 -4.46 10.85 -5.49
CA ALA A 214 -5.71 10.17 -5.17
C ALA A 214 -5.49 8.66 -5.01
N LEU A 215 -6.08 8.07 -3.97
CA LEU A 215 -6.05 6.62 -3.72
C LEU A 215 -6.71 5.87 -4.89
N ILE A 216 -6.03 4.86 -5.42
CA ILE A 216 -6.52 3.96 -6.48
C ILE A 216 -7.02 2.65 -5.87
N ALA A 217 -6.22 2.04 -5.01
CA ALA A 217 -6.48 0.77 -4.35
C ALA A 217 -5.61 0.64 -3.11
N ASP A 218 -6.06 -0.13 -2.14
CA ASP A 218 -5.36 -0.48 -0.93
C ASP A 218 -5.65 -1.92 -0.51
N ASP A 219 -4.81 -2.45 0.36
CA ASP A 219 -4.87 -3.82 0.86
C ASP A 219 -4.13 -3.90 2.21
N ASP A 220 -4.69 -4.65 3.17
CA ASP A 220 -4.10 -4.93 4.49
C ASP A 220 -3.59 -6.38 4.58
N ASP A 221 -4.36 -7.37 4.10
CA ASP A 221 -4.05 -8.80 4.31
C ASP A 221 -3.90 -9.66 3.03
N GLY A 222 -3.67 -9.05 1.87
CA GLY A 222 -3.57 -9.74 0.57
C GLY A 222 -2.25 -10.49 0.34
N GLY A 223 -1.25 -10.27 1.19
CA GLY A 223 0.08 -10.88 1.15
C GLY A 223 0.22 -12.12 2.04
N SER A 224 1.44 -12.36 2.53
CA SER A 224 1.75 -13.53 3.38
C SER A 224 1.54 -13.20 4.85
N GLY A 225 0.55 -13.83 5.50
CA GLY A 225 0.27 -13.54 6.91
C GLY A 225 -0.58 -12.28 7.03
N PHE A 226 -0.11 -11.30 7.80
CA PHE A 226 -0.72 -9.97 7.98
C PHE A 226 -0.07 -8.90 7.09
N LEU A 227 0.47 -9.34 5.95
CA LEU A 227 1.20 -8.48 5.03
C LEU A 227 0.30 -8.15 3.85
N SER A 228 0.56 -7.03 3.20
CA SER A 228 -0.26 -6.53 2.11
C SER A 228 0.29 -6.90 0.75
N LYS A 229 -0.61 -7.01 -0.24
CA LYS A 229 -0.27 -7.21 -1.65
C LYS A 229 -1.27 -6.53 -2.57
N LEU A 230 -0.75 -5.68 -3.45
CA LEU A 230 -1.51 -5.07 -4.54
C LEU A 230 -1.04 -5.56 -5.91
N GLU A 231 -1.99 -5.80 -6.80
CA GLU A 231 -1.73 -6.14 -8.21
C GLU A 231 -2.39 -5.13 -9.14
N GLY A 232 -1.77 -4.89 -10.28
CA GLY A 232 -2.31 -3.92 -11.23
C GLY A 232 -1.52 -3.84 -12.53
N THR A 233 -1.71 -2.73 -13.24
CA THR A 233 -1.01 -2.44 -14.49
C THR A 233 -0.31 -1.09 -14.38
N VAL A 234 0.96 -1.05 -14.81
CA VAL A 234 1.78 0.16 -14.82
C VAL A 234 1.10 1.25 -15.67
N PRO A 235 0.81 2.44 -15.10
CA PRO A 235 0.20 3.55 -15.82
C PRO A 235 1.01 4.05 -17.01
N ALA A 236 0.37 4.82 -17.89
CA ALA A 236 0.99 5.46 -19.06
C ALA A 236 2.25 6.28 -18.72
N GLY A 237 2.33 6.82 -17.50
CA GLY A 237 3.47 7.58 -17.01
C GLY A 237 4.69 6.74 -16.63
N GLY A 238 4.59 5.40 -16.62
CA GLY A 238 5.70 4.51 -16.26
C GLY A 238 6.15 4.65 -14.80
N ALA A 239 5.24 5.04 -13.91
CA ALA A 239 5.50 5.21 -12.50
C ALA A 239 4.36 4.64 -11.64
N LEU A 240 4.72 4.12 -10.47
CA LEU A 240 3.81 3.62 -9.44
C LEU A 240 4.18 4.26 -8.12
N THR A 241 3.19 4.84 -7.43
CA THR A 241 3.39 5.48 -6.13
C THR A 241 2.62 4.72 -5.06
N PHE A 242 3.31 4.24 -4.03
CA PHE A 242 2.72 3.49 -2.93
C PHE A 242 2.89 4.23 -1.61
N ALA A 243 2.01 3.97 -0.65
CA ALA A 243 2.23 4.24 0.77
C ALA A 243 2.22 2.92 1.54
N VAL A 244 3.12 2.78 2.51
CA VAL A 244 3.11 1.68 3.48
C VAL A 244 2.86 2.28 4.85
N SER A 245 1.89 1.72 5.57
CA SER A 245 1.63 2.03 6.97
C SER A 245 1.27 0.76 7.72
N GLY A 246 0.82 0.90 8.97
CA GLY A 246 0.36 -0.19 9.81
C GLY A 246 -1.14 -0.45 9.72
N PHE A 247 -1.60 -1.48 10.44
CA PHE A 247 -3.01 -1.85 10.54
C PHE A 247 -3.85 -0.69 11.12
N GLU A 248 -5.12 -0.61 10.72
CA GLU A 248 -6.10 0.44 11.10
C GLU A 248 -5.80 1.89 10.62
N ASP A 249 -4.67 2.17 9.95
CA ASP A 249 -4.43 3.48 9.32
C ASP A 249 -5.09 3.62 7.94
N ASP A 250 -6.43 3.63 7.92
CA ASP A 250 -7.24 3.68 6.70
C ASP A 250 -7.01 4.95 5.85
N ASP A 251 -6.60 6.05 6.48
CA ASP A 251 -6.40 7.36 5.85
C ASP A 251 -4.93 7.62 5.45
N TYR A 252 -4.01 6.69 5.74
CA TYR A 252 -2.57 6.82 5.46
C TYR A 252 -1.97 8.10 6.04
N VAL A 253 -2.32 8.37 7.30
CA VAL A 253 -1.83 9.54 8.07
C VAL A 253 -0.81 9.13 9.13
N GLY A 254 -0.41 7.85 9.15
CA GLY A 254 0.53 7.27 10.07
C GLY A 254 -0.06 6.95 11.44
N ALA A 255 -1.38 6.83 11.57
CA ALA A 255 -2.04 6.58 12.86
C ALA A 255 -2.15 5.08 13.18
N HIS A 256 -1.01 4.44 13.47
CA HIS A 256 -0.93 2.99 13.68
C HIS A 256 0.04 2.61 14.82
N LEU A 257 0.14 1.33 15.19
CA LEU A 257 0.86 0.83 16.38
C LEU A 257 2.12 -0.02 16.08
N GLU A 258 2.40 -0.24 14.81
CA GLU A 258 3.47 -1.08 14.29
C GLU A 258 4.84 -0.44 14.56
N ASP A 259 5.78 -1.27 15.03
CA ASP A 259 7.14 -0.86 15.45
C ASP A 259 8.16 -1.87 14.94
N ASP A 260 8.24 -2.05 13.62
CA ASP A 260 9.08 -3.06 13.00
C ASP A 260 9.53 -2.65 11.57
N PRO A 261 10.68 -3.14 11.11
CA PRO A 261 11.10 -2.99 9.72
C PRO A 261 10.24 -3.80 8.75
N TYR A 262 10.08 -3.28 7.54
CA TYR A 262 9.48 -3.99 6.43
C TYR A 262 10.27 -3.79 5.12
N GLU A 263 9.98 -4.61 4.12
CA GLU A 263 10.45 -4.41 2.74
C GLU A 263 9.25 -4.26 1.79
N LEU A 264 9.18 -3.15 1.05
CA LEU A 264 8.27 -3.01 -0.08
C LEU A 264 8.96 -3.55 -1.34
N LYS A 265 8.41 -4.63 -1.90
CA LYS A 265 8.94 -5.28 -3.10
C LYS A 265 7.98 -5.13 -4.28
N LEU A 266 8.52 -4.65 -5.40
CA LEU A 266 7.82 -4.51 -6.68
C LEU A 266 8.30 -5.55 -7.69
N THR A 267 7.37 -6.41 -8.11
CA THR A 267 7.57 -7.36 -9.21
C THR A 267 6.87 -6.83 -10.46
N ILE A 268 7.65 -6.51 -11.50
CA ILE A 268 7.12 -6.16 -12.82
C ILE A 268 7.11 -7.40 -13.69
N GLY A 269 5.97 -7.69 -14.28
CA GLY A 269 5.83 -8.86 -15.15
C GLY A 269 5.41 -10.15 -14.46
N GLY A 270 5.14 -10.10 -13.16
CA GLY A 270 4.62 -11.23 -12.38
C GLY A 270 3.11 -11.50 -12.56
N GLY A 271 2.44 -10.75 -13.45
CA GLY A 271 1.01 -10.91 -13.70
C GLY A 271 0.70 -11.02 -15.19
N GLY A 272 1.08 -12.10 -15.85
CA GLY A 272 0.77 -12.23 -17.27
C GLY A 272 0.51 -13.64 -17.73
N PHE A 273 1.55 -14.48 -17.73
CA PHE A 273 1.50 -15.78 -18.40
C PHE A 273 2.39 -16.75 -17.63
N ALA A 274 1.82 -17.88 -17.22
CA ALA A 274 2.55 -18.92 -16.52
C ALA A 274 3.72 -19.50 -17.34
N ALA A 275 3.71 -19.27 -18.66
CA ALA A 275 4.72 -19.75 -19.59
C ALA A 275 5.80 -18.72 -20.01
N ASP A 276 5.92 -17.58 -19.32
CA ASP A 276 7.01 -16.61 -19.53
C ASP A 276 8.30 -17.06 -18.80
N PHE A 277 8.93 -18.10 -19.32
CA PHE A 277 10.07 -18.76 -18.68
C PHE A 277 11.37 -17.95 -18.74
N ASN A 278 11.45 -16.91 -19.58
CA ASN A 278 12.61 -16.02 -19.64
C ASN A 278 12.38 -14.67 -18.94
N ASN A 279 11.19 -14.47 -18.36
CA ASN A 279 10.75 -13.26 -17.67
C ASN A 279 10.86 -11.99 -18.54
N ASP A 280 10.65 -12.11 -19.85
CA ASP A 280 10.70 -10.99 -20.80
C ASP A 280 9.33 -10.35 -21.09
N ASN A 281 8.31 -10.78 -20.35
CA ASN A 281 6.91 -10.39 -20.43
C ASN A 281 6.19 -10.85 -21.70
N LYS A 282 6.71 -11.88 -22.37
CA LYS A 282 6.14 -12.41 -23.60
C LYS A 282 6.26 -13.91 -23.60
N VAL A 283 5.24 -14.59 -24.12
CA VAL A 283 5.33 -16.03 -24.35
C VAL A 283 5.66 -16.25 -25.82
N THR A 284 6.92 -16.55 -26.09
CA THR A 284 7.49 -16.67 -27.43
C THR A 284 8.29 -17.96 -27.58
N GLY A 285 8.98 -18.08 -28.72
CA GLY A 285 9.96 -19.16 -28.92
C GLY A 285 11.18 -19.06 -28.01
N ALA A 286 11.45 -17.90 -27.40
CA ALA A 286 12.55 -17.75 -26.44
C ALA A 286 12.23 -18.50 -25.14
N ASP A 287 10.99 -18.46 -24.69
CA ASP A 287 10.48 -19.19 -23.52
C ASP A 287 10.55 -20.70 -23.74
N LEU A 288 10.17 -21.15 -24.94
CA LEU A 288 10.32 -22.56 -25.31
C LEU A 288 11.78 -23.02 -25.24
N ALA A 289 12.73 -22.15 -25.57
CA ALA A 289 14.15 -22.48 -25.45
C ALA A 289 14.57 -22.62 -23.98
N SER A 290 14.07 -21.74 -23.10
CA SER A 290 14.25 -21.82 -21.64
C SER A 290 13.63 -23.09 -21.06
N TRP A 291 12.38 -23.41 -21.40
CA TRP A 291 11.72 -24.66 -20.98
C TRP A 291 12.52 -25.90 -21.39
N ARG A 292 12.98 -25.96 -22.65
CA ARG A 292 13.80 -27.08 -23.14
C ARG A 292 15.10 -27.25 -22.38
N SER A 293 15.73 -26.17 -21.94
CA SER A 293 16.96 -26.25 -21.15
C SER A 293 16.74 -26.73 -19.72
N ASN A 294 15.50 -26.64 -19.22
CA ASN A 294 15.14 -26.99 -17.85
C ASN A 294 14.27 -28.26 -17.74
N PHE A 295 13.94 -28.91 -18.86
CA PHE A 295 13.14 -30.13 -18.89
C PHE A 295 13.66 -31.20 -17.92
N GLY A 296 12.78 -31.66 -17.03
CA GLY A 296 13.11 -32.58 -15.95
C GLY A 296 12.62 -32.08 -14.59
N PRO A 297 13.21 -32.55 -13.48
CA PRO A 297 12.69 -32.34 -12.11
C PRO A 297 12.99 -30.94 -11.55
N SER A 298 13.14 -29.92 -12.40
CA SER A 298 13.40 -28.55 -11.98
C SER A 298 12.10 -27.75 -12.07
N ALA A 299 11.88 -26.82 -11.15
CA ALA A 299 10.75 -25.88 -11.23
C ALA A 299 11.03 -24.65 -12.13
N THR A 300 12.16 -24.62 -12.86
CA THR A 300 12.59 -23.42 -13.62
C THR A 300 11.74 -23.16 -14.88
N GLY A 301 10.96 -24.15 -15.33
CA GLY A 301 9.98 -24.04 -16.40
C GLY A 301 8.62 -24.59 -16.01
N ASP A 302 8.29 -24.52 -14.72
CA ASP A 302 7.04 -24.98 -14.11
C ASP A 302 5.93 -23.94 -14.30
N ALA A 303 5.06 -24.20 -15.26
CA ALA A 303 3.93 -23.34 -15.59
C ALA A 303 2.61 -23.84 -15.00
N ASP A 304 2.54 -25.05 -14.44
CA ASP A 304 1.32 -25.57 -13.81
C ASP A 304 1.39 -25.68 -12.26
N GLY A 305 2.56 -25.41 -11.69
CA GLY A 305 2.84 -25.29 -10.27
C GLY A 305 3.12 -26.62 -9.56
N ASP A 306 3.52 -27.66 -10.28
CA ASP A 306 3.70 -29.01 -9.71
C ASP A 306 5.15 -29.35 -9.28
N ASN A 307 6.06 -28.39 -9.44
CA ASN A 307 7.50 -28.44 -9.13
C ASN A 307 8.36 -29.28 -10.08
N ASP A 308 7.88 -29.58 -11.29
CA ASP A 308 8.74 -30.06 -12.37
C ASP A 308 8.60 -29.25 -13.67
N THR A 309 9.41 -29.59 -14.68
CA THR A 309 9.37 -28.96 -16.01
C THR A 309 9.15 -30.07 -17.03
N ASP A 310 7.90 -30.33 -17.36
CA ASP A 310 7.48 -31.46 -18.17
C ASP A 310 6.45 -31.09 -19.26
N GLY A 311 5.79 -32.13 -19.80
CA GLY A 311 4.81 -31.96 -20.86
C GLY A 311 3.57 -31.15 -20.47
N ALA A 312 3.20 -31.11 -19.19
CA ALA A 312 2.09 -30.31 -18.67
C ALA A 312 2.39 -28.82 -18.78
N ASP A 313 3.60 -28.38 -18.42
CA ASP A 313 4.05 -26.99 -18.60
C ASP A 313 4.11 -26.58 -20.05
N PHE A 314 4.57 -27.49 -20.92
CA PHE A 314 4.58 -27.24 -22.34
C PHE A 314 3.17 -27.00 -22.90
N LEU A 315 2.15 -27.66 -22.35
CA LEU A 315 0.75 -27.37 -22.72
C LEU A 315 0.33 -25.97 -22.26
N VAL A 316 0.80 -25.50 -21.11
CA VAL A 316 0.56 -24.12 -20.67
C VAL A 316 1.21 -23.13 -21.65
N TRP A 317 2.47 -23.36 -22.02
CA TRP A 317 3.16 -22.57 -23.04
C TRP A 317 2.44 -22.56 -24.39
N GLN A 318 1.92 -23.71 -24.85
CA GLN A 318 1.16 -23.75 -26.09
C GLN A 318 -0.13 -22.93 -26.05
N ARG A 319 -0.80 -22.87 -24.89
CA ARG A 319 -2.02 -22.07 -24.71
C ARG A 319 -1.72 -20.58 -24.66
N GLU A 320 -0.55 -20.20 -24.15
CA GLU A 320 -0.17 -18.81 -23.95
C GLU A 320 0.74 -18.27 -25.05
N LEU A 321 1.20 -19.08 -26.01
CA LEU A 321 2.07 -18.64 -27.10
C LEU A 321 1.49 -17.43 -27.86
N GLY A 322 2.27 -16.36 -27.92
CA GLY A 322 1.87 -15.09 -28.54
C GLY A 322 1.25 -14.09 -27.55
N SER A 323 1.18 -14.45 -26.28
CA SER A 323 0.88 -13.52 -25.20
C SER A 323 2.02 -12.51 -24.99
N GLY A 324 1.69 -11.28 -24.58
CA GLY A 324 2.68 -10.23 -24.28
C GLY A 324 3.38 -9.59 -25.49
N VAL A 325 3.32 -10.20 -26.69
CA VAL A 325 3.74 -9.55 -27.94
C VAL A 325 2.64 -8.62 -28.45
N GLY A 326 2.78 -7.32 -28.13
CA GLY A 326 1.85 -6.28 -28.56
C GLY A 326 1.50 -6.36 -30.05
N GLY A 327 0.22 -6.63 -30.33
CA GLY A 327 -0.47 -6.43 -31.59
C GLY A 327 0.33 -6.67 -32.86
N LEU A 328 0.54 -7.95 -33.22
CA LEU A 328 0.61 -8.30 -34.63
C LEU A 328 -0.80 -8.67 -35.08
N ALA A 329 -1.31 -7.86 -36.00
CA ALA A 329 -2.53 -8.09 -36.73
C ALA A 329 -2.71 -9.57 -37.09
N ALA A 330 -3.95 -10.04 -36.97
CA ALA A 330 -4.42 -11.32 -37.47
C ALA A 330 -3.70 -11.71 -38.77
N SER A 331 -3.22 -12.95 -38.79
CA SER A 331 -2.57 -13.67 -39.88
C SER A 331 -2.69 -13.01 -41.25
N ALA A 332 -1.55 -12.60 -41.81
CA ALA A 332 -1.41 -12.69 -43.26
C ALA A 332 -1.55 -14.18 -43.61
N THR A 333 -2.69 -14.55 -44.18
CA THR A 333 -2.85 -15.84 -44.85
C THR A 333 -1.80 -15.90 -45.94
N VAL A 334 -0.67 -16.57 -45.69
CA VAL A 334 0.22 -17.00 -46.76
C VAL A 334 -0.66 -17.90 -47.63
N ALA A 335 -1.03 -17.40 -48.82
CA ALA A 335 -1.70 -18.20 -49.82
C ALA A 335 -0.80 -19.41 -50.09
N ILE A 336 -1.19 -20.58 -49.57
CA ILE A 336 -0.55 -21.84 -49.89
C ILE A 336 -0.74 -22.01 -51.39
N PRO A 337 0.33 -22.09 -52.20
CA PRO A 337 0.18 -22.36 -53.62
C PRO A 337 -0.53 -23.70 -53.77
N GLU A 338 -1.75 -23.70 -54.31
CA GLU A 338 -2.44 -24.95 -54.57
C GLU A 338 -1.59 -25.79 -55.54
N PRO A 339 -1.33 -27.08 -55.25
CA PRO A 339 -0.62 -27.95 -56.18
C PRO A 339 -1.50 -28.17 -57.42
N GLY A 340 -1.32 -27.35 -58.45
CA GLY A 340 -1.58 -27.67 -59.86
C GLY A 340 -2.89 -28.40 -60.21
N GLY A 341 -4.03 -28.13 -59.55
CA GLY A 341 -5.30 -28.80 -59.85
C GLY A 341 -5.77 -28.61 -61.31
N VAL A 342 -5.39 -27.48 -61.92
CA VAL A 342 -5.66 -27.17 -63.33
C VAL A 342 -4.87 -28.10 -64.28
N LEU A 343 -3.70 -28.60 -63.87
CA LEU A 343 -2.90 -29.53 -64.67
C LEU A 343 -3.53 -30.93 -64.73
N LEU A 344 -4.17 -31.38 -63.64
CA LEU A 344 -4.90 -32.65 -63.58
C LEU A 344 -6.21 -32.62 -64.39
N MET A 345 -6.92 -31.50 -64.39
CA MET A 345 -8.13 -31.32 -65.23
C MET A 345 -7.79 -31.20 -66.72
N ALA A 346 -6.66 -30.61 -67.09
CA ALA A 346 -6.21 -30.50 -68.49
C ALA A 346 -5.76 -31.85 -69.09
N LEU A 347 -5.20 -32.75 -68.27
CA LEU A 347 -4.80 -34.09 -68.71
C LEU A 347 -5.97 -35.07 -68.82
N ALA A 348 -7.05 -34.89 -68.03
CA ALA A 348 -8.24 -35.74 -68.10
C ALA A 348 -9.14 -35.46 -69.32
N ALA A 349 -9.03 -34.28 -69.96
CA ALA A 349 -9.86 -33.91 -71.12
C ALA A 349 -9.32 -34.37 -72.50
N MET A 350 -8.11 -34.98 -72.56
CA MET A 350 -7.45 -35.40 -73.81
C MET A 350 -7.67 -36.87 -74.24
N PRO A 351 -8.88 -37.47 -74.13
CA PRO A 351 -9.20 -38.56 -75.08
C PRO A 351 -10.50 -38.39 -75.89
N CYS A 352 -11.35 -37.40 -75.62
CA CYS A 352 -12.69 -37.37 -76.25
C CYS A 352 -12.73 -36.81 -77.69
N LEU A 353 -11.62 -36.29 -78.23
CA LEU A 353 -11.60 -35.68 -79.58
C LEU A 353 -10.98 -36.55 -80.68
N ALA A 354 -10.39 -37.71 -80.35
CA ALA A 354 -9.68 -38.54 -81.34
C ALA A 354 -10.53 -39.62 -82.03
N PHE A 355 -11.79 -39.85 -81.63
CA PHE A 355 -12.60 -40.95 -82.19
C PHE A 355 -13.74 -40.52 -83.14
N ARG A 356 -13.84 -39.24 -83.52
CA ARG A 356 -14.98 -38.76 -84.32
C ARG A 356 -14.66 -38.36 -85.75
N THR A 357 -13.83 -39.13 -86.47
CA THR A 357 -13.83 -39.10 -87.95
C THR A 357 -13.39 -40.44 -88.55
N ARG A 358 -14.31 -41.40 -88.73
CA ARG A 358 -14.25 -42.40 -89.82
C ARG A 358 -15.51 -43.28 -89.89
N GLN A 359 -16.56 -42.82 -90.58
CA GLN A 359 -17.45 -43.67 -91.38
C GLN A 359 -17.91 -42.83 -92.59
N ARG A 360 -17.22 -42.91 -93.73
CA ARG A 360 -17.37 -43.88 -94.85
C ARG A 360 -18.52 -43.45 -95.77
N SER A 361 -18.14 -42.83 -96.88
CA SER A 361 -19.00 -42.61 -98.05
C SER A 361 -19.39 -43.95 -98.65
N ASP A 362 -20.67 -44.15 -98.92
CA ASP A 362 -21.15 -45.10 -99.93
C ASP A 362 -22.04 -44.36 -100.93
N ARG A 363 -21.70 -44.54 -102.22
CA ARG A 363 -22.46 -44.14 -103.40
C ARG A 363 -23.46 -45.25 -103.75
N HIS A 364 -24.68 -44.88 -104.15
CA HIS A 364 -25.59 -45.51 -105.13
C HIS A 364 -26.82 -44.56 -105.18
N PHE A 365 -27.32 -44.02 -106.29
CA PHE A 365 -27.29 -44.33 -107.73
C PHE A 365 -27.07 -43.05 -108.55
#